data_AF-A0A6A6PBC5-F1
#
_entry.id   AF-A0A6A6PBC5-F1
#
_cell.length_a   1.000
_cell.length_b   1.000
_cell.length_c   1.000
_cell.angle_alpha   90.00
_cell.angle_beta   90.00
_cell.angle_gamma   90.00
#
_symmetry.space_group_name_H-M   'P 1'
#
loop_
_entity.id
_entity.type
_entity.pdbx_description
1 polymer ?
#
loop_
_entity_poly.entity_id
_entity_poly.type
_entity_poly.pdbx_seq_one_letter_code
_entity_poly.pdbx_strand_id
1 'polypeptide(L)'
;MDHPKDLTPASKPSRNRVTKASCNTVAARWNLKILRALESTLKKDPEADIARLLPSTYSGQLQSLKSPETKPKPSFPSNDIRSRLDATAQSAIIFDLSSELEDLRSGRDLSEALVDSLAEGEVLYESAWAASVMVFRISENIVVKVTDEASAMTEHRTLSYLRERLPDFPAPRPHGVVRLDTYFLLFSTFIQGVDLEKVWPQLDEGQKLAVSSQLDSLFSQLRALPFPDDTPLGGIQGDGCKDCRRGVRVSSEAIMDVGQFEDFIFAGLNAASSLYADFLRSLMPLSSVCVFTHGDLRPANIIVDTGDDGTWKVVAVIDWESSGFYPEYWECVKMTNNLTPRDQFDWYRYLPKSLAPHRYAIQWLVDRLRDRSMVNS
;
A
#
# COMPACT_ATOMS: atom_id res chain seq x y z
N MET A 1 -28.69 -38.72 64.84
CA MET A 1 -28.56 -37.40 65.48
C MET A 1 -27.67 -36.58 64.56
N ASP A 2 -28.13 -36.06 63.43
CA ASP A 2 -29.23 -35.13 63.17
C ASP A 2 -29.05 -33.73 63.79
N HIS A 3 -28.65 -32.78 62.92
CA HIS A 3 -28.88 -31.32 62.86
C HIS A 3 -27.60 -30.48 62.61
N PRO A 4 -27.69 -29.31 61.93
CA PRO A 4 -28.32 -29.07 60.63
C PRO A 4 -27.48 -28.13 59.70
N LYS A 5 -28.02 -27.93 58.49
CA LYS A 5 -27.61 -27.04 57.39
C LYS A 5 -27.35 -25.58 57.81
N ASP A 6 -26.33 -24.96 57.22
CA ASP A 6 -26.31 -23.53 56.92
C ASP A 6 -26.06 -23.32 55.42
N LEU A 7 -27.16 -23.15 54.68
CA LEU A 7 -27.17 -22.64 53.32
C LEU A 7 -27.36 -21.12 53.42
N THR A 8 -26.30 -20.37 53.12
CA THR A 8 -26.38 -18.92 52.96
C THR A 8 -27.28 -18.56 51.76
N PRO A 9 -28.12 -17.53 51.84
CA PRO A 9 -29.07 -17.21 50.78
C PRO A 9 -28.37 -16.55 49.59
N ALA A 10 -28.66 -17.04 48.39
CA ALA A 10 -28.32 -16.36 47.14
C ALA A 10 -28.81 -14.91 47.17
N SER A 11 -27.87 -13.97 47.06
CA SER A 11 -28.16 -12.54 46.93
C SER A 11 -29.04 -12.31 45.71
N LYS A 12 -30.24 -11.74 45.92
CA LYS A 12 -31.10 -11.23 44.86
C LYS A 12 -30.30 -10.25 43.96
N PRO A 13 -30.39 -10.34 42.62
CA PRO A 13 -29.75 -9.36 41.76
C PRO A 13 -30.40 -7.98 41.94
N SER A 14 -29.56 -6.97 42.12
CA SER A 14 -29.91 -5.54 42.21
C SER A 14 -30.78 -5.09 41.02
N ARG A 15 -31.87 -4.39 41.32
CA ARG A 15 -32.92 -3.95 40.36
C ARG A 15 -32.54 -2.75 39.48
N ASN A 16 -31.30 -2.27 39.50
CA ASN A 16 -30.88 -1.05 38.80
C ASN A 16 -29.74 -1.29 37.79
N ARG A 17 -29.86 -2.28 36.90
CA ARG A 17 -28.95 -2.41 35.76
C ARG A 17 -29.49 -1.57 34.60
N VAL A 18 -29.00 -0.34 34.46
CA VAL A 18 -29.18 0.45 33.23
C VAL A 18 -28.53 -0.34 32.10
N THR A 19 -29.33 -0.86 31.17
CA THR A 19 -28.86 -1.45 29.91
C THR A 19 -28.18 -0.36 29.10
N LYS A 20 -26.87 -0.20 29.26
CA LYS A 20 -26.06 0.64 28.36
C LYS A 20 -26.20 0.05 26.96
N ALA A 21 -26.74 0.82 26.02
CA ALA A 21 -26.81 0.40 24.63
C ALA A 21 -25.40 0.02 24.15
N SER A 22 -25.25 -1.17 23.57
CA SER A 22 -23.95 -1.62 23.06
C SER A 22 -23.54 -0.71 21.90
N CYS A 23 -22.57 0.16 22.15
CA CYS A 23 -22.06 1.12 21.17
C CYS A 23 -21.13 0.46 20.14
N ASN A 24 -20.92 -0.86 20.21
CA ASN A 24 -19.93 -1.58 19.42
C ASN A 24 -20.53 -2.58 18.41
N THR A 25 -21.84 -2.56 18.20
CA THR A 25 -22.48 -3.39 17.17
C THR A 25 -22.10 -2.89 15.78
N VAL A 26 -22.20 -3.77 14.77
CA VAL A 26 -21.92 -3.42 13.37
C VAL A 26 -22.86 -2.28 12.92
N ALA A 27 -24.15 -2.36 13.27
CA ALA A 27 -25.12 -1.30 13.03
C ALA A 27 -24.74 0.04 13.72
N ALA A 28 -24.24 0.00 14.96
CA ALA A 28 -23.83 1.21 15.68
C ALA A 28 -22.59 1.88 15.05
N ARG A 29 -21.60 1.07 14.64
CA ARG A 29 -20.39 1.55 13.96
C ARG A 29 -20.70 2.12 12.57
N TRP A 30 -21.59 1.48 11.82
CA TRP A 30 -22.05 1.98 10.53
C TRP A 30 -22.80 3.32 10.68
N ASN A 31 -23.68 3.47 11.68
CA ASN A 31 -24.33 4.74 11.97
C ASN A 31 -23.33 5.86 12.28
N LEU A 32 -22.27 5.55 13.03
CA LEU A 32 -21.22 6.52 13.34
C LEU A 32 -20.43 6.93 12.09
N LYS A 33 -20.23 6.01 11.14
CA LYS A 33 -19.59 6.31 9.84
C LYS A 33 -20.45 7.26 9.01
N ILE A 34 -21.76 6.98 8.89
CA ILE A 34 -22.69 7.85 8.17
C ILE A 34 -22.76 9.24 8.83
N LEU A 35 -22.80 9.31 10.17
CA LEU A 35 -22.79 10.58 10.90
C LEU A 35 -21.54 11.43 10.58
N ARG A 36 -20.35 10.82 10.55
CA ARG A 36 -19.10 11.53 10.20
C ARG A 36 -19.11 12.05 8.76
N ALA A 37 -19.68 11.29 7.82
CA ALA A 37 -19.83 11.73 6.44
C ALA A 37 -20.79 12.92 6.32
N LEU A 38 -21.91 12.89 7.06
CA LEU A 38 -22.83 14.01 7.16
C LEU A 38 -22.16 15.26 7.77
N GLU A 39 -21.44 15.11 8.88
CA GLU A 39 -20.69 16.21 9.51
C GLU A 39 -19.65 16.82 8.56
N SER A 40 -18.93 15.98 7.80
CA SER A 40 -17.97 16.45 6.80
C SER A 40 -18.65 17.26 5.68
N THR A 41 -19.82 16.82 5.24
CA THR A 41 -20.60 17.48 4.18
C THR A 41 -21.18 18.80 4.66
N LEU A 42 -21.78 18.83 5.85
CA LEU A 42 -22.34 20.05 6.45
C LEU A 42 -21.28 21.10 6.81
N LYS A 43 -20.03 20.69 7.06
CA LYS A 43 -18.90 21.63 7.21
C LYS A 43 -18.53 22.32 5.91
N LYS A 44 -18.77 21.68 4.75
CA LYS A 44 -18.51 22.23 3.42
C LYS A 44 -19.70 23.03 2.91
N ASP A 45 -20.92 22.57 3.19
CA ASP A 45 -22.17 23.21 2.83
C ASP A 45 -23.16 23.18 4.02
N PRO A 46 -23.18 24.25 4.85
CA PRO A 46 -24.03 24.30 6.04
C PRO A 46 -25.53 24.32 5.78
N GLU A 47 -25.97 24.62 4.55
CA GLU A 47 -27.40 24.69 4.17
C GLU A 47 -27.88 23.42 3.46
N ALA A 48 -27.04 22.40 3.33
CA ALA A 48 -27.37 21.15 2.65
C ALA A 48 -28.58 20.43 3.29
N ASP A 49 -29.50 19.95 2.45
CA ASP A 49 -30.66 19.17 2.88
C ASP A 49 -30.25 17.80 3.41
N ILE A 50 -30.18 17.69 4.74
CA ILE A 50 -29.75 16.48 5.46
C ILE A 50 -30.54 15.23 5.03
N ALA A 51 -31.82 15.37 4.70
CA ALA A 51 -32.64 14.23 4.29
C ALA A 51 -32.21 13.64 2.95
N ARG A 52 -31.59 14.45 2.07
CA ARG A 52 -31.03 14.02 0.78
C ARG A 52 -29.60 13.50 0.87
N LEU A 53 -28.90 13.78 1.97
CA LEU A 53 -27.53 13.32 2.18
C LEU A 53 -27.44 11.87 2.67
N LEU A 54 -28.54 11.33 3.22
CA LEU A 54 -28.61 9.91 3.55
C LEU A 54 -28.85 9.08 2.28
N PRO A 55 -28.10 7.99 2.05
CA PRO A 55 -28.37 7.09 0.93
C PRO A 55 -29.82 6.59 0.97
N SER A 56 -30.47 6.47 -0.18
CA SER A 56 -31.86 5.95 -0.27
C SER A 56 -32.01 4.54 0.32
N THR A 57 -30.91 3.79 0.41
CA THR A 57 -30.83 2.44 0.97
C THR A 57 -30.49 2.42 2.47
N TYR A 58 -30.27 3.59 3.10
CA TYR A 58 -29.82 3.72 4.50
C TYR A 58 -30.66 2.87 5.47
N SER A 59 -31.98 3.01 5.44
CA SER A 59 -32.86 2.26 6.36
C SER A 59 -32.84 0.75 6.10
N GLY A 60 -32.73 0.33 4.84
CA GLY A 60 -32.63 -1.09 4.46
C GLY A 60 -31.32 -1.72 4.93
N GLN A 61 -30.19 -1.04 4.72
CA GLN A 61 -28.89 -1.49 5.21
C GLN A 61 -28.86 -1.53 6.75
N LEU A 62 -29.40 -0.51 7.43
CA LEU A 62 -29.44 -0.50 8.89
C LEU A 62 -30.27 -1.66 9.46
N GLN A 63 -31.32 -2.09 8.75
CA GLN A 63 -32.19 -3.19 9.17
C GLN A 63 -31.55 -4.56 8.90
N SER A 64 -30.83 -4.69 7.78
CA SER A 64 -30.01 -5.87 7.46
C SER A 64 -28.91 -6.06 8.53
N LEU A 65 -28.17 -5.01 8.88
CA LEU A 65 -27.11 -5.05 9.91
C LEU A 65 -27.62 -5.34 11.34
N LYS A 66 -28.94 -5.27 11.57
CA LYS A 66 -29.60 -5.61 12.84
C LYS A 66 -30.13 -7.04 12.88
N SER A 67 -30.20 -7.74 11.74
CA SER A 67 -30.77 -9.08 11.65
C SER A 67 -29.69 -10.15 11.77
N PRO A 68 -29.92 -11.26 12.50
CA PRO A 68 -29.03 -12.42 12.48
C PRO A 68 -29.17 -13.14 11.13
N GLU A 69 -28.11 -13.20 10.32
CA GLU A 69 -28.15 -13.79 8.97
C GLU A 69 -28.28 -15.32 8.98
N THR A 70 -29.20 -15.83 8.15
CA THR A 70 -29.39 -17.25 7.82
C THR A 70 -28.83 -17.55 6.43
N LYS A 71 -27.50 -17.69 6.32
CA LYS A 71 -26.73 -18.52 5.37
C LYS A 71 -25.25 -18.30 5.68
N PRO A 72 -24.40 -19.34 5.71
CA PRO A 72 -23.00 -19.17 6.09
C PRO A 72 -22.25 -18.53 4.92
N LYS A 73 -22.14 -17.20 4.90
CA LYS A 73 -20.93 -16.58 4.31
C LYS A 73 -19.74 -17.14 5.10
N PRO A 74 -18.59 -17.44 4.47
CA PRO A 74 -17.35 -17.57 5.21
C PRO A 74 -17.21 -16.31 6.08
N SER A 75 -17.26 -16.49 7.39
CA SER A 75 -17.20 -15.39 8.34
C SER A 75 -15.75 -14.93 8.41
N PHE A 76 -15.35 -14.07 7.48
CA PHE A 76 -14.03 -13.45 7.52
C PHE A 76 -13.91 -12.51 8.74
N PRO A 77 -12.74 -12.46 9.40
CA PRO A 77 -12.48 -11.51 10.48
C PRO A 77 -12.76 -10.06 10.05
N SER A 78 -13.15 -9.18 10.98
CA SER A 78 -13.49 -7.80 10.63
C SER A 78 -12.32 -6.95 10.10
N ASN A 79 -11.09 -7.39 10.30
CA ASN A 79 -9.87 -6.81 9.73
C ASN A 79 -9.61 -7.28 8.29
N ASP A 80 -10.13 -8.43 7.89
CA ASP A 80 -10.01 -8.96 6.53
C ASP A 80 -10.95 -8.20 5.58
N ILE A 81 -10.43 -7.73 4.44
CA ILE A 81 -11.17 -6.95 3.46
C ILE A 81 -12.34 -7.72 2.86
N ARG A 82 -12.23 -9.06 2.76
CA ARG A 82 -13.28 -9.93 2.22
C ARG A 82 -14.57 -9.87 3.03
N SER A 83 -14.48 -9.52 4.32
CA SER A 83 -15.66 -9.29 5.17
C SER A 83 -16.50 -8.07 4.76
N ARG A 84 -15.94 -7.20 3.91
CA ARG A 84 -16.54 -5.91 3.50
C ARG A 84 -16.91 -5.86 2.02
N LEU A 85 -16.56 -6.89 1.25
CA LEU A 85 -16.91 -6.98 -0.16
C LEU A 85 -18.37 -7.41 -0.33
N ASP A 86 -19.03 -6.82 -1.31
CA ASP A 86 -20.42 -7.11 -1.66
C ASP A 86 -20.47 -7.61 -3.11
N ALA A 87 -20.95 -8.84 -3.30
CA ALA A 87 -21.10 -9.45 -4.63
C ALA A 87 -22.11 -8.68 -5.51
N THR A 88 -22.95 -7.84 -4.91
CA THR A 88 -23.92 -6.99 -5.62
C THR A 88 -23.41 -5.56 -5.81
N ALA A 89 -22.17 -5.26 -5.41
CA ALA A 89 -21.56 -3.95 -5.58
C ALA A 89 -21.47 -3.55 -7.05
N GLN A 90 -21.48 -2.25 -7.30
CA GLN A 90 -21.17 -1.73 -8.63
C GLN A 90 -19.69 -2.01 -8.94
N SER A 91 -19.43 -2.63 -10.10
CA SER A 91 -18.09 -2.78 -10.64
C SER A 91 -17.89 -1.95 -11.91
N ALA A 92 -16.65 -1.51 -12.14
CA ALA A 92 -16.24 -0.83 -13.36
C ALA A 92 -14.82 -1.27 -13.74
N ILE A 93 -14.63 -1.72 -14.98
CA ILE A 93 -13.31 -2.01 -15.53
C ILE A 93 -12.62 -0.66 -15.81
N ILE A 94 -11.49 -0.42 -15.16
CA ILE A 94 -10.70 0.81 -15.32
C ILE A 94 -9.60 0.60 -16.36
N PHE A 95 -8.96 -0.57 -16.33
CA PHE A 95 -8.04 -1.04 -17.34
C PHE A 95 -8.44 -2.45 -17.78
N ASP A 96 -8.38 -2.70 -19.08
CA ASP A 96 -8.84 -3.94 -19.71
C ASP A 96 -8.24 -5.18 -19.05
N LEU A 97 -9.09 -6.19 -18.87
CA LEU A 97 -8.72 -7.44 -18.25
C LEU A 97 -8.07 -8.37 -19.28
N SER A 98 -7.03 -9.08 -18.86
CA SER A 98 -6.44 -10.16 -19.67
C SER A 98 -7.46 -11.28 -19.94
N SER A 99 -7.24 -12.06 -21.00
CA SER A 99 -8.11 -13.20 -21.34
C SER A 99 -8.29 -14.19 -20.18
N GLU A 100 -7.23 -14.45 -19.41
CA GLU A 100 -7.27 -15.34 -18.24
C GLU A 100 -8.27 -14.84 -17.17
N LEU A 101 -8.41 -13.53 -17.00
CA LEU A 101 -9.38 -12.93 -16.07
C LEU A 101 -10.79 -12.90 -16.65
N GLU A 102 -10.94 -12.70 -17.96
CA GLU A 102 -12.26 -12.79 -18.61
C GLU A 102 -12.84 -14.21 -18.52
N ASP A 103 -11.99 -15.23 -18.60
CA ASP A 103 -12.39 -16.64 -18.43
C ASP A 103 -12.88 -16.92 -16.99
N LEU A 104 -12.26 -16.31 -15.97
CA LEU A 104 -12.71 -16.41 -14.56
C LEU A 104 -14.12 -15.88 -14.35
N ARG A 105 -14.58 -14.92 -15.18
CA ARG A 105 -15.96 -14.43 -15.11
C ARG A 105 -16.95 -15.51 -15.53
N SER A 106 -16.60 -16.40 -16.46
CA SER A 106 -17.44 -17.53 -16.91
C SER A 106 -18.91 -17.14 -17.22
N GLY A 107 -19.12 -15.91 -17.72
CA GLY A 107 -20.45 -15.36 -18.03
C GLY A 107 -21.29 -14.87 -16.83
N ARG A 108 -20.74 -14.89 -15.60
CA ARG A 108 -21.37 -14.34 -14.39
C ARG A 108 -21.24 -12.83 -14.32
N ASP A 109 -21.96 -12.21 -13.38
CA ASP A 109 -21.73 -10.82 -13.04
C ASP A 109 -20.27 -10.63 -12.56
N LEU A 110 -19.65 -9.52 -12.97
CA LEU A 110 -18.24 -9.26 -12.67
C LEU A 110 -18.01 -9.15 -11.16
N SER A 111 -18.90 -8.49 -10.42
CA SER A 111 -18.76 -8.32 -8.97
C SER A 111 -18.89 -9.65 -8.24
N GLU A 112 -19.85 -10.48 -8.65
CA GLU A 112 -20.03 -11.83 -8.11
C GLU A 112 -18.79 -12.70 -8.34
N ALA A 113 -18.28 -12.75 -9.58
CA ALA A 113 -17.10 -13.54 -9.90
C ALA A 113 -15.87 -13.10 -9.10
N LEU A 114 -15.65 -11.79 -8.94
CA LEU A 114 -14.52 -11.25 -8.19
C LEU A 114 -14.59 -11.57 -6.69
N VAL A 115 -15.77 -11.44 -6.09
CA VAL A 115 -15.97 -11.76 -4.67
C VAL A 115 -15.76 -13.24 -4.41
N ASP A 116 -16.24 -14.11 -5.29
CA ASP A 116 -16.02 -15.56 -5.18
C ASP A 116 -14.53 -15.91 -5.33
N SER A 117 -13.84 -15.34 -6.32
CA SER A 117 -12.40 -15.57 -6.51
C SER A 117 -11.57 -15.12 -5.30
N LEU A 118 -11.93 -14.01 -4.67
CA LEU A 118 -11.28 -13.51 -3.46
C LEU A 118 -11.60 -14.37 -2.23
N ALA A 119 -12.82 -14.92 -2.14
CA ALA A 119 -13.22 -15.78 -1.04
C ALA A 119 -12.35 -17.06 -0.96
N GLU A 120 -12.02 -17.64 -2.12
CA GLU A 120 -11.17 -18.83 -2.24
C GLU A 120 -9.66 -18.49 -2.35
N GLY A 121 -9.31 -17.20 -2.46
CA GLY A 121 -7.94 -16.75 -2.65
C GLY A 121 -7.04 -16.96 -1.43
N GLU A 122 -5.79 -17.37 -1.69
CA GLU A 122 -4.74 -17.46 -0.67
C GLU A 122 -4.25 -16.05 -0.31
N VAL A 123 -4.19 -15.74 0.98
CA VAL A 123 -3.68 -14.44 1.47
C VAL A 123 -2.15 -14.45 1.39
N LEU A 124 -1.60 -13.62 0.52
CA LEU A 124 -0.15 -13.40 0.42
C LEU A 124 0.33 -12.28 1.34
N TYR A 125 -0.50 -11.26 1.54
CA TYR A 125 -0.19 -10.10 2.38
C TYR A 125 -1.44 -9.47 2.98
N GLU A 126 -1.34 -9.05 4.24
CA GLU A 126 -2.35 -8.25 4.95
C GLU A 126 -1.63 -7.12 5.70
N SER A 127 -1.97 -5.86 5.39
CA SER A 127 -1.43 -4.74 6.17
C SER A 127 -2.10 -4.66 7.55
N ALA A 128 -1.31 -4.31 8.57
CA ALA A 128 -1.71 -4.33 9.98
C ALA A 128 -2.79 -3.28 10.36
N TRP A 129 -3.13 -2.34 9.48
CA TRP A 129 -4.01 -1.22 9.78
C TRP A 129 -5.43 -1.41 9.24
N ALA A 130 -6.44 -1.55 10.10
CA ALA A 130 -7.82 -1.83 9.70
C ALA A 130 -8.33 -0.95 8.52
N ALA A 131 -8.81 -1.61 7.45
CA ALA A 131 -9.08 -1.06 6.09
C ALA A 131 -7.89 -1.05 5.13
N SER A 132 -6.93 -1.94 5.39
CA SER A 132 -5.65 -2.10 4.74
C SER A 132 -5.69 -2.78 3.38
N VAL A 133 -4.66 -2.49 2.60
CA VAL A 133 -4.24 -3.24 1.43
C VAL A 133 -4.13 -4.73 1.78
N MET A 134 -4.71 -5.58 0.93
CA MET A 134 -4.54 -7.03 1.00
C MET A 134 -4.20 -7.57 -0.38
N VAL A 135 -3.37 -8.61 -0.40
CA VAL A 135 -2.92 -9.26 -1.63
C VAL A 135 -3.31 -10.72 -1.59
N PHE A 136 -3.97 -11.19 -2.64
CA PHE A 136 -4.46 -12.56 -2.75
C PHE A 136 -3.92 -13.22 -4.01
N ARG A 137 -3.52 -14.49 -3.89
CA ARG A 137 -3.36 -15.36 -5.06
C ARG A 137 -4.71 -16.00 -5.38
N ILE A 138 -5.20 -15.77 -6.59
CA ILE A 138 -6.53 -16.23 -7.03
C ILE A 138 -6.47 -17.30 -8.13
N SER A 139 -5.31 -17.47 -8.77
CA SER A 139 -5.03 -18.57 -9.69
C SER A 139 -3.57 -19.01 -9.57
N GLU A 140 -3.15 -19.98 -10.40
CA GLU A 140 -1.75 -20.37 -10.48
C GLU A 140 -0.84 -19.19 -10.83
N ASN A 141 -1.29 -18.28 -11.70
CA ASN A 141 -0.48 -17.21 -12.30
C ASN A 141 -0.97 -15.80 -11.97
N ILE A 142 -2.05 -15.64 -11.20
CA ILE A 142 -2.66 -14.32 -10.96
C ILE A 142 -2.69 -13.99 -9.47
N VAL A 143 -2.22 -12.78 -9.18
CA VAL A 143 -2.36 -12.11 -7.90
C VAL A 143 -3.29 -10.91 -8.06
N VAL A 144 -4.11 -10.64 -7.05
CA VAL A 144 -4.93 -9.44 -6.94
C VAL A 144 -4.57 -8.67 -5.68
N LYS A 145 -4.22 -7.40 -5.85
CA LYS A 145 -4.01 -6.44 -4.77
C LYS A 145 -5.26 -5.58 -4.64
N VAL A 146 -5.91 -5.65 -3.48
CA VAL A 146 -7.06 -4.81 -3.14
C VAL A 146 -6.52 -3.58 -2.42
N THR A 147 -6.63 -2.41 -3.04
CA THR A 147 -6.04 -1.15 -2.56
C THR A 147 -6.92 0.06 -2.93
N ASP A 148 -6.45 1.27 -2.68
CA ASP A 148 -7.10 2.51 -3.12
C ASP A 148 -6.80 2.85 -4.58
N GLU A 149 -7.54 3.83 -5.11
CA GLU A 149 -7.42 4.27 -6.50
C GLU A 149 -6.00 4.70 -6.86
N ALA A 150 -5.38 5.56 -6.04
CA ALA A 150 -4.11 6.18 -6.38
C ALA A 150 -2.98 5.15 -6.43
N SER A 151 -2.98 4.18 -5.52
CA SER A 151 -2.03 3.06 -5.55
C SER A 151 -2.25 2.16 -6.76
N ALA A 152 -3.49 1.74 -7.03
CA ALA A 152 -3.80 0.84 -8.14
C ALA A 152 -3.46 1.47 -9.51
N MET A 153 -3.77 2.76 -9.69
CA MET A 153 -3.50 3.46 -10.95
C MET A 153 -2.00 3.58 -11.22
N THR A 154 -1.24 4.06 -10.24
CA THR A 154 0.22 4.24 -10.42
C THR A 154 0.92 2.91 -10.65
N GLU A 155 0.58 1.88 -9.87
CA GLU A 155 1.20 0.57 -10.05
C GLU A 155 0.86 -0.02 -11.43
N HIS A 156 -0.41 0.02 -11.87
CA HIS A 156 -0.79 -0.47 -13.20
C HIS A 156 -0.05 0.28 -14.34
N ARG A 157 -0.01 1.62 -14.26
CA ARG A 157 0.68 2.46 -15.25
C ARG A 157 2.17 2.15 -15.30
N THR A 158 2.81 2.00 -14.16
CA THR A 158 4.23 1.64 -14.11
C THR A 158 4.49 0.25 -14.66
N LEU A 159 3.74 -0.77 -14.26
CA LEU A 159 3.93 -2.12 -14.78
C LEU A 159 3.71 -2.17 -16.31
N SER A 160 2.76 -1.38 -16.83
CA SER A 160 2.54 -1.24 -18.27
C SER A 160 3.73 -0.55 -18.95
N TYR A 161 4.23 0.54 -18.37
CA TYR A 161 5.40 1.26 -18.86
C TYR A 161 6.66 0.39 -18.89
N LEU A 162 6.92 -0.38 -17.82
CA LEU A 162 8.04 -1.32 -17.76
C LEU A 162 7.91 -2.43 -18.79
N ARG A 163 6.69 -2.99 -18.96
CA ARG A 163 6.44 -4.00 -19.98
C ARG A 163 6.81 -3.53 -21.38
N GLU A 164 6.57 -2.25 -21.69
CA GLU A 164 6.83 -1.67 -23.01
C GLU A 164 8.28 -1.22 -23.19
N ARG A 165 8.88 -0.61 -22.16
CA ARG A 165 10.18 0.06 -22.26
C ARG A 165 11.35 -0.79 -21.80
N LEU A 166 11.10 -1.77 -20.94
CA LEU A 166 12.12 -2.65 -20.36
C LEU A 166 11.56 -4.07 -20.19
N PRO A 167 11.21 -4.76 -21.29
CA PRO A 167 10.45 -6.01 -21.24
C PRO A 167 11.18 -7.16 -20.51
N ASP A 168 12.51 -7.12 -20.42
CA ASP A 168 13.32 -8.12 -19.72
C ASP A 168 13.53 -7.80 -18.24
N PHE A 169 13.05 -6.64 -17.78
CA PHE A 169 13.11 -6.31 -16.35
C PHE A 169 12.17 -7.24 -15.57
N PRO A 170 12.63 -7.83 -14.46
CA PRO A 170 11.85 -8.77 -13.67
C PRO A 170 10.82 -8.00 -12.82
N ALA A 171 9.69 -7.64 -13.42
CA ALA A 171 8.53 -7.06 -12.76
C ALA A 171 7.24 -7.83 -13.14
N PRO A 172 6.22 -7.87 -12.27
CA PRO A 172 4.92 -8.48 -12.61
C PRO A 172 4.32 -7.87 -13.88
N ARG A 173 3.65 -8.67 -14.72
CA ARG A 173 2.88 -8.10 -15.84
C ARG A 173 1.52 -7.63 -15.32
N PRO A 174 1.00 -6.49 -15.77
CA PRO A 174 -0.33 -6.05 -15.40
C PRO A 174 -1.39 -6.83 -16.19
N HIS A 175 -2.43 -7.30 -15.49
CA HIS A 175 -3.55 -8.03 -16.05
C HIS A 175 -4.88 -7.25 -16.03
N GLY A 176 -4.88 -6.04 -15.46
CA GLY A 176 -6.03 -5.12 -15.48
C GLY A 176 -6.32 -4.49 -14.12
N VAL A 177 -7.31 -3.60 -14.07
CA VAL A 177 -7.83 -3.02 -12.82
C VAL A 177 -9.35 -2.93 -12.86
N VAL A 178 -9.99 -3.38 -11.79
CA VAL A 178 -11.43 -3.22 -11.58
C VAL A 178 -11.68 -2.39 -10.33
N ARG A 179 -12.55 -1.40 -10.44
CA ARG A 179 -13.15 -0.75 -9.27
C ARG A 179 -14.36 -1.57 -8.82
N LEU A 180 -14.38 -1.99 -7.57
CA LEU A 180 -15.49 -2.67 -6.92
C LEU A 180 -15.94 -1.82 -5.71
N ASP A 181 -17.04 -1.08 -5.89
CA ASP A 181 -17.47 -0.03 -4.97
C ASP A 181 -16.36 1.00 -4.66
N THR A 182 -15.83 0.99 -3.42
CA THR A 182 -14.74 1.86 -2.97
C THR A 182 -13.36 1.23 -3.10
N TYR A 183 -13.26 -0.03 -3.51
CA TYR A 183 -12.02 -0.78 -3.60
C TYR A 183 -11.52 -0.85 -5.04
N PHE A 184 -10.20 -0.84 -5.21
CA PHE A 184 -9.56 -1.06 -6.49
C PHE A 184 -8.79 -2.37 -6.45
N LEU A 185 -9.12 -3.26 -7.38
CA LEU A 185 -8.52 -4.57 -7.53
C LEU A 185 -7.54 -4.48 -8.69
N LEU A 186 -6.24 -4.41 -8.38
CA LEU A 186 -5.16 -4.48 -9.34
C LEU A 186 -4.78 -5.94 -9.55
N PHE A 187 -4.84 -6.41 -10.79
CA PHE A 187 -4.43 -7.76 -11.16
C PHE A 187 -3.06 -7.73 -11.81
N SER A 188 -2.18 -8.64 -11.38
CA SER A 188 -0.87 -8.82 -11.99
C SER A 188 -0.43 -10.28 -11.97
N THR A 189 0.66 -10.59 -12.67
CA THR A 189 1.25 -11.93 -12.65
C THR A 189 1.77 -12.28 -11.26
N PHE A 190 1.41 -13.46 -10.78
CA PHE A 190 1.99 -14.06 -9.59
C PHE A 190 3.40 -14.57 -9.92
N ILE A 191 4.38 -14.18 -9.12
CA ILE A 191 5.78 -14.59 -9.29
C ILE A 191 6.10 -15.64 -8.24
N GLN A 192 6.56 -16.81 -8.71
CA GLN A 192 7.04 -17.87 -7.84
C GLN A 192 8.39 -17.48 -7.21
N GLY A 193 8.54 -17.78 -5.93
CA GLY A 193 9.74 -17.50 -5.15
C GLY A 193 9.42 -17.11 -3.72
N VAL A 194 10.42 -16.59 -3.02
CA VAL A 194 10.31 -16.14 -1.63
C VAL A 194 10.77 -14.68 -1.56
N ASP A 195 10.13 -13.87 -0.73
CA ASP A 195 10.63 -12.53 -0.45
C ASP A 195 12.05 -12.58 0.16
N LEU A 196 12.89 -11.65 -0.26
CA LEU A 196 14.28 -11.59 0.14
C LEU A 196 14.39 -11.35 1.65
N GLU A 197 13.46 -10.62 2.26
CA GLU A 197 13.44 -10.33 3.70
C GLU A 197 13.45 -11.61 4.55
N LYS A 198 12.65 -12.63 4.19
CA LYS A 198 12.60 -13.93 4.89
C LYS A 198 13.89 -14.74 4.78
N VAL A 199 14.56 -14.71 3.63
CA VAL A 199 15.76 -15.55 3.41
C VAL A 199 17.05 -14.82 3.75
N TRP A 200 17.05 -13.48 3.79
CA TRP A 200 18.24 -12.65 4.03
C TRP A 200 19.07 -13.06 5.27
N PRO A 201 18.47 -13.41 6.43
CA PRO A 201 19.24 -13.84 7.61
C PRO A 201 19.99 -15.16 7.42
N GLN A 202 19.61 -15.95 6.43
CA GLN A 202 20.17 -17.28 6.13
C GLN A 202 21.28 -17.20 5.07
N LEU A 203 21.39 -16.07 4.37
CA LEU A 203 22.39 -15.87 3.32
C LEU A 203 23.78 -15.61 3.93
N ASP A 204 24.81 -16.23 3.36
CA ASP A 204 26.18 -15.88 3.64
C ASP A 204 26.59 -14.54 2.97
N GLU A 205 27.77 -14.03 3.32
CA GLU A 205 28.28 -12.77 2.79
C GLU A 205 28.42 -12.78 1.26
N GLY A 206 28.87 -13.91 0.68
CA GLY A 206 29.02 -14.06 -0.77
C GLY A 206 27.69 -14.03 -1.50
N GLN A 207 26.67 -14.69 -0.95
CA GLN A 207 25.30 -14.69 -1.47
C GLN A 207 24.66 -13.30 -1.38
N LYS A 208 24.84 -12.59 -0.26
CA LYS A 208 24.37 -11.20 -0.10
C LYS A 208 25.01 -10.26 -1.13
N LEU A 209 26.32 -10.39 -1.35
CA LEU A 209 27.04 -9.63 -2.38
C LEU A 209 26.58 -9.98 -3.80
N ALA A 210 26.27 -11.25 -4.06
CA ALA A 210 25.75 -11.69 -5.35
C ALA A 210 24.36 -11.10 -5.64
N VAL A 211 23.45 -11.11 -4.66
CA VAL A 211 22.13 -10.47 -4.77
C VAL A 211 22.28 -8.94 -4.96
N SER A 212 23.15 -8.30 -4.19
CA SER A 212 23.46 -6.87 -4.34
C SER A 212 23.94 -6.52 -5.76
N SER A 213 24.79 -7.36 -6.34
CA SER A 213 25.31 -7.18 -7.71
C SER A 213 24.24 -7.37 -8.78
N GLN A 214 23.32 -8.32 -8.60
CA GLN A 214 22.17 -8.50 -9.49
C GLN A 214 21.26 -7.26 -9.47
N LEU A 215 20.92 -6.77 -8.28
CA LEU A 215 20.12 -5.56 -8.13
C LEU A 215 20.83 -4.33 -8.73
N ASP A 216 22.15 -4.22 -8.57
CA ASP A 216 22.92 -3.13 -9.16
C ASP A 216 22.82 -3.11 -10.70
N SER A 217 22.89 -4.28 -11.33
CA SER A 217 22.69 -4.42 -12.77
C SER A 217 21.26 -4.03 -13.18
N LEU A 218 20.24 -4.56 -12.48
CA LEU A 218 18.83 -4.28 -12.77
C LEU A 218 18.51 -2.79 -12.64
N PHE A 219 18.93 -2.15 -11.56
CA PHE A 219 18.66 -0.74 -11.32
C PHE A 219 19.51 0.19 -12.17
N SER A 220 20.68 -0.24 -12.64
CA SER A 220 21.43 0.50 -13.66
C SER A 220 20.66 0.54 -14.98
N GLN A 221 20.03 -0.57 -15.39
CA GLN A 221 19.15 -0.60 -16.57
C GLN A 221 17.90 0.24 -16.38
N LEU A 222 17.24 0.13 -15.21
CA LEU A 222 16.06 0.91 -14.86
C LEU A 222 16.33 2.42 -14.95
N ARG A 223 17.45 2.87 -14.37
CA ARG A 223 17.85 4.29 -14.36
C ARG A 223 18.32 4.80 -15.73
N ALA A 224 18.64 3.91 -16.66
CA ALA A 224 18.97 4.25 -18.04
C ALA A 224 17.74 4.52 -18.90
N LEU A 225 16.52 4.29 -18.40
CA LEU A 225 15.29 4.67 -19.09
C LEU A 225 15.29 6.19 -19.33
N PRO A 226 15.04 6.64 -20.58
CA PRO A 226 15.07 8.06 -20.89
C PRO A 226 13.93 8.76 -20.14
N PHE A 227 14.27 9.84 -19.45
CA PHE A 227 13.28 10.76 -18.91
C PHE A 227 12.72 11.60 -20.06
N PRO A 228 11.41 11.57 -20.35
CA PRO A 228 10.86 12.31 -21.47
C PRO A 228 10.90 13.83 -21.25
N ASP A 229 11.24 14.58 -22.30
CA ASP A 229 11.23 16.04 -22.27
C ASP A 229 9.83 16.58 -21.92
N ASP A 230 9.78 17.72 -21.24
CA ASP A 230 8.55 18.43 -20.86
C ASP A 230 7.54 17.58 -20.05
N THR A 231 8.00 16.54 -19.36
CA THR A 231 7.16 15.75 -18.44
C THR A 231 7.43 16.08 -16.97
N PRO A 232 6.38 16.10 -16.12
CA PRO A 232 6.57 16.31 -14.70
C PRO A 232 7.25 15.11 -14.04
N LEU A 233 8.01 15.39 -12.99
CA LEU A 233 8.53 14.40 -12.04
C LEU A 233 7.36 13.70 -11.33
N GLY A 234 7.64 12.51 -10.82
CA GLY A 234 6.68 11.65 -10.13
C GLY A 234 6.25 10.46 -10.97
N GLY A 235 5.09 9.90 -10.62
CA GLY A 235 4.57 8.71 -11.29
C GLY A 235 4.24 8.94 -12.77
N ILE A 236 4.21 7.83 -13.53
CA ILE A 236 3.95 7.84 -14.96
C ILE A 236 2.62 8.55 -15.27
N GLN A 237 2.59 9.30 -16.39
CA GLN A 237 1.43 10.09 -16.82
C GLN A 237 1.02 11.22 -15.86
N GLY A 238 1.96 11.71 -15.03
CA GLY A 238 1.71 12.87 -14.18
C GLY A 238 0.93 12.56 -12.90
N ASP A 239 1.08 11.34 -12.36
CA ASP A 239 0.53 10.93 -11.06
C ASP A 239 1.09 11.74 -9.86
N GLY A 240 2.03 12.65 -10.14
CA GLY A 240 2.65 13.54 -9.17
C GLY A 240 3.74 12.85 -8.35
N CYS A 241 4.49 13.66 -7.61
CA CYS A 241 5.51 13.16 -6.70
C CYS A 241 4.87 12.67 -5.41
N LYS A 242 5.27 11.46 -4.98
CA LYS A 242 4.81 10.85 -3.73
C LYS A 242 5.94 10.81 -2.69
N ASP A 243 5.63 11.18 -1.45
CA ASP A 243 6.54 11.06 -0.31
C ASP A 243 5.85 10.35 0.87
N CYS A 244 6.13 9.06 1.03
CA CYS A 244 5.62 8.22 2.11
C CYS A 244 6.65 8.17 3.25
N ARG A 245 6.45 8.94 4.33
CA ARG A 245 7.29 8.87 5.55
C ARG A 245 6.47 8.66 6.83
N ARG A 246 5.65 9.65 7.19
CA ARG A 246 4.68 9.57 8.31
C ARG A 246 3.24 9.39 7.82
N GLY A 247 3.01 9.79 6.59
CA GLY A 247 1.81 9.62 5.79
C GLY A 247 2.19 9.85 4.33
N VAL A 248 1.35 9.42 3.40
CA VAL A 248 1.58 9.65 1.97
C VAL A 248 1.26 11.10 1.65
N ARG A 249 2.25 11.85 1.16
CA ARG A 249 2.06 13.17 0.55
C ARG A 249 2.12 13.03 -0.95
N VAL A 250 1.18 13.65 -1.66
CA VAL A 250 1.19 13.73 -3.12
C VAL A 250 1.25 15.20 -3.51
N SER A 251 2.04 15.54 -4.52
CA SER A 251 2.09 16.90 -5.07
C SER A 251 0.72 17.28 -5.65
N SER A 252 0.23 18.47 -5.30
CA SER A 252 -1.03 18.99 -5.86
C SER A 252 -0.85 19.59 -7.24
N GLU A 253 0.36 20.08 -7.53
CA GLU A 253 0.74 20.72 -8.80
C GLU A 253 1.80 19.89 -9.51
N ALA A 254 1.94 20.11 -10.81
CA ALA A 254 3.01 19.51 -11.62
C ALA A 254 4.38 20.03 -11.15
N ILE A 255 5.31 19.11 -10.90
CA ILE A 255 6.70 19.40 -10.54
C ILE A 255 7.55 19.14 -11.77
N MET A 256 8.12 20.18 -12.36
CA MET A 256 8.81 20.13 -13.66
C MET A 256 10.33 20.00 -13.53
N ASP A 257 10.88 20.27 -12.35
CA ASP A 257 12.32 20.21 -12.13
C ASP A 257 12.68 19.81 -10.68
N VAL A 258 13.96 19.54 -10.46
CA VAL A 258 14.50 19.12 -9.15
C VAL A 258 14.33 20.22 -8.10
N GLY A 259 14.37 21.50 -8.47
CA GLY A 259 14.17 22.60 -7.53
C GLY A 259 12.75 22.64 -6.97
N GLN A 260 11.74 22.46 -7.84
CA GLN A 260 10.34 22.33 -7.45
C GLN A 260 10.09 21.04 -6.65
N PHE A 261 10.81 19.95 -6.97
CA PHE A 261 10.75 18.74 -6.17
C PHE A 261 11.27 18.97 -4.76
N GLU A 262 12.42 19.64 -4.63
CA GLU A 262 12.94 20.05 -3.33
C GLU A 262 11.96 20.96 -2.59
N ASP A 263 11.33 21.94 -3.26
CA ASP A 263 10.27 22.76 -2.65
C ASP A 263 9.16 21.89 -2.05
N PHE A 264 8.67 20.91 -2.83
CA PHE A 264 7.66 19.95 -2.37
C PHE A 264 8.13 19.13 -1.16
N ILE A 265 9.38 18.65 -1.19
CA ILE A 265 9.97 17.87 -0.12
C ILE A 265 10.14 18.73 1.15
N PHE A 266 10.67 19.96 1.05
CA PHE A 266 10.90 20.87 2.17
C PHE A 266 9.63 21.53 2.70
N ALA A 267 8.60 21.77 1.88
CA ALA A 267 7.31 22.32 2.32
C ALA A 267 6.57 21.42 3.33
N GLY A 268 6.92 20.11 3.38
CA GLY A 268 6.33 19.16 4.34
C GLY A 268 6.87 19.25 5.76
N LEU A 269 7.83 20.14 6.02
CA LEU A 269 8.43 20.36 7.33
C LEU A 269 7.53 21.22 8.23
N ASN A 270 6.33 20.75 8.56
CA ASN A 270 5.46 21.44 9.53
C ASN A 270 6.11 21.61 10.92
N ALA A 271 7.23 20.93 11.17
CA ALA A 271 7.99 20.95 12.41
C ALA A 271 9.27 21.82 12.37
N ALA A 272 9.63 22.42 11.24
CA ALA A 272 10.83 23.25 11.12
C ALA A 272 10.52 24.68 10.66
N SER A 273 11.30 25.66 11.13
CA SER A 273 11.21 27.04 10.64
C SER A 273 11.73 27.14 9.21
N SER A 274 11.26 28.16 8.48
CA SER A 274 11.79 28.50 7.14
C SER A 274 13.31 28.66 7.17
N LEU A 275 13.85 29.37 8.18
CA LEU A 275 15.29 29.52 8.35
C LEU A 275 16.05 28.19 8.42
N TYR A 276 15.52 27.18 9.14
CA TYR A 276 16.16 25.87 9.24
C TYR A 276 16.04 25.09 7.92
N ALA A 277 14.87 25.14 7.28
CA ALA A 277 14.66 24.53 5.97
C ALA A 277 15.59 25.13 4.91
N ASP A 278 15.70 26.45 4.85
CA ASP A 278 16.58 27.19 3.95
C ASP A 278 18.06 26.88 4.21
N PHE A 279 18.45 26.78 5.49
CA PHE A 279 19.81 26.36 5.86
C PHE A 279 20.12 24.95 5.37
N LEU A 280 19.24 23.97 5.65
CA LEU A 280 19.42 22.59 5.17
C LEU A 280 19.46 22.53 3.64
N ARG A 281 18.60 23.29 2.96
CA ARG A 281 18.59 23.38 1.51
C ARG A 281 19.89 23.96 0.97
N SER A 282 20.46 24.97 1.62
CA SER A 282 21.75 25.55 1.20
C SER A 282 22.92 24.57 1.24
N LEU A 283 22.79 23.45 1.97
CA LEU A 283 23.78 22.38 2.02
C LEU A 283 23.62 21.37 0.88
N MET A 284 22.46 21.31 0.23
CA MET A 284 22.17 20.36 -0.84
C MET A 284 22.99 20.69 -2.09
N PRO A 285 23.76 19.74 -2.65
CA PRO A 285 24.38 19.91 -3.96
C PRO A 285 23.29 20.03 -5.02
N LEU A 286 23.49 20.92 -5.99
CA LEU A 286 22.62 21.01 -7.16
C LEU A 286 22.60 19.67 -7.90
N SER A 287 21.40 19.11 -8.08
CA SER A 287 21.15 18.00 -9.00
C SER A 287 20.12 18.44 -10.02
N SER A 288 20.30 18.02 -11.27
CA SER A 288 19.34 18.23 -12.36
C SER A 288 18.95 16.93 -13.04
N VAL A 289 19.54 15.81 -12.59
CA VAL A 289 19.35 14.51 -13.24
C VAL A 289 18.17 13.79 -12.59
N CYS A 290 17.15 13.53 -13.41
CA CYS A 290 16.03 12.69 -13.06
C CYS A 290 16.19 11.30 -13.70
N VAL A 291 15.84 10.27 -12.94
CA VAL A 291 15.92 8.87 -13.36
C VAL A 291 14.66 8.14 -12.92
N PHE A 292 14.36 7.01 -13.55
CA PHE A 292 13.27 6.16 -13.09
C PHE A 292 13.66 5.46 -11.77
N THR A 293 12.77 5.53 -10.78
CA THR A 293 12.96 4.99 -9.43
C THR A 293 11.78 4.08 -9.06
N HIS A 294 12.05 3.07 -8.23
CA HIS A 294 11.04 2.21 -7.61
C HIS A 294 10.30 2.95 -6.49
N GLY A 295 11.02 3.71 -5.66
CA GLY A 295 10.43 4.56 -4.62
C GLY A 295 10.09 3.85 -3.30
N ASP A 296 10.03 2.52 -3.29
CA ASP A 296 9.97 1.69 -2.07
C ASP A 296 10.81 0.40 -2.17
N LEU A 297 12.07 0.51 -2.61
CA LEU A 297 12.94 -0.66 -2.72
C LEU A 297 13.38 -1.16 -1.34
N ARG A 298 12.91 -2.35 -0.97
CA ARG A 298 13.26 -3.04 0.29
C ARG A 298 13.22 -4.55 0.11
N PRO A 299 13.86 -5.35 0.98
CA PRO A 299 13.89 -6.81 0.81
C PRO A 299 12.52 -7.49 0.74
N ALA A 300 11.50 -6.95 1.40
CA ALA A 300 10.13 -7.47 1.29
C ALA A 300 9.52 -7.34 -0.12
N ASN A 301 10.04 -6.41 -0.93
CA ASN A 301 9.56 -6.12 -2.29
C ASN A 301 10.46 -6.75 -3.37
N ILE A 302 11.37 -7.64 -2.98
CA ILE A 302 12.27 -8.37 -3.87
C ILE A 302 11.97 -9.85 -3.74
N ILE A 303 11.57 -10.50 -4.83
CA ILE A 303 11.37 -11.94 -4.87
C ILE A 303 12.62 -12.61 -5.40
N VAL A 304 13.08 -13.61 -4.67
CA VAL A 304 14.21 -14.45 -5.05
C VAL A 304 13.81 -15.90 -5.15
N ASP A 305 14.53 -16.63 -5.99
CA ASP A 305 14.43 -18.08 -6.10
C ASP A 305 15.83 -18.70 -6.23
N THR A 306 15.95 -19.95 -5.82
CA THR A 306 17.16 -20.73 -6.07
C THR A 306 17.10 -21.28 -7.49
N GLY A 307 17.96 -20.79 -8.37
CA GLY A 307 18.07 -21.34 -9.72
C GLY A 307 18.54 -22.80 -9.72
N ASP A 308 18.51 -23.45 -10.88
CA ASP A 308 18.96 -24.84 -11.05
C ASP A 308 20.42 -25.07 -10.62
N ASP A 309 21.23 -24.00 -10.62
CA ASP A 309 22.62 -23.98 -10.18
C ASP A 309 22.77 -23.86 -8.64
N GLY A 310 21.67 -23.82 -7.90
CA GLY A 310 21.63 -23.65 -6.45
C GLY A 310 21.93 -22.22 -5.98
N THR A 311 22.03 -21.25 -6.88
CA THR A 311 22.32 -19.84 -6.54
C THR A 311 21.04 -19.01 -6.44
N TRP A 312 21.02 -18.09 -5.48
CA TRP A 312 19.91 -17.14 -5.32
C TRP A 312 19.88 -16.15 -6.48
N LYS A 313 18.76 -16.12 -7.21
CA LYS A 313 18.49 -15.18 -8.29
C LYS A 313 17.37 -14.23 -7.90
N VAL A 314 17.50 -12.96 -8.29
CA VAL A 314 16.38 -12.00 -8.23
C VAL A 314 15.43 -12.31 -9.39
N VAL A 315 14.21 -12.75 -9.08
CA VAL A 315 13.20 -13.16 -10.07
C VAL A 315 12.09 -12.14 -10.24
N ALA A 316 11.86 -11.27 -9.24
CA ALA A 316 11.03 -10.08 -9.41
C ALA A 316 11.36 -8.95 -8.43
N VAL A 317 11.05 -7.72 -8.85
CA VAL A 317 10.81 -6.57 -7.98
C VAL A 317 9.33 -6.23 -8.09
N ILE A 318 8.66 -6.10 -6.95
CA ILE A 318 7.20 -5.90 -6.83
C ILE A 318 6.87 -4.61 -6.07
N ASP A 319 5.59 -4.24 -6.03
CA ASP A 319 5.07 -3.08 -5.30
C ASP A 319 5.49 -1.72 -5.88
N TRP A 320 5.08 -1.46 -7.12
CA TRP A 320 5.50 -0.30 -7.91
C TRP A 320 4.64 0.96 -7.70
N GLU A 321 3.78 1.00 -6.68
CA GLU A 321 2.81 2.10 -6.46
C GLU A 321 3.45 3.46 -6.11
N SER A 322 4.73 3.46 -5.71
CA SER A 322 5.53 4.65 -5.35
C SER A 322 6.56 5.04 -6.42
N SER A 323 6.56 4.35 -7.55
CA SER A 323 7.54 4.53 -8.62
C SER A 323 7.31 5.78 -9.47
N GLY A 324 8.32 6.15 -10.25
CA GLY A 324 8.25 7.31 -11.14
C GLY A 324 9.62 7.89 -11.49
N PHE A 325 9.62 9.03 -12.17
CA PHE A 325 10.82 9.81 -12.44
C PHE A 325 11.10 10.78 -11.30
N TYR A 326 12.23 10.60 -10.63
CA TYR A 326 12.62 11.41 -9.48
C TYR A 326 14.09 11.80 -9.59
N PRO A 327 14.57 12.78 -8.79
CA PRO A 327 15.99 13.09 -8.74
C PRO A 327 16.80 11.85 -8.38
N GLU A 328 17.98 11.72 -8.95
CA GLU A 328 18.80 10.52 -8.87
C GLU A 328 19.13 10.03 -7.44
N TYR A 329 19.15 10.94 -6.47
CA TYR A 329 19.39 10.62 -5.06
C TYR A 329 18.16 10.06 -4.33
N TRP A 330 16.96 10.19 -4.91
CA TRP A 330 15.72 9.91 -4.20
C TRP A 330 15.58 8.44 -3.80
N GLU A 331 15.96 7.51 -4.67
CA GLU A 331 15.92 6.08 -4.36
C GLU A 331 16.75 5.73 -3.12
N CYS A 332 17.94 6.32 -2.95
CA CYS A 332 18.78 6.01 -1.79
C CYS A 332 18.15 6.51 -0.48
N VAL A 333 17.46 7.66 -0.55
CA VAL A 333 16.70 8.21 0.56
C VAL A 333 15.53 7.29 0.92
N LYS A 334 14.76 6.83 -0.08
CA LYS A 334 13.61 5.93 0.14
C LYS A 334 14.02 4.55 0.67
N MET A 335 15.03 3.93 0.06
CA MET A 335 15.55 2.61 0.45
C MET A 335 16.10 2.57 1.88
N THR A 336 16.48 3.72 2.46
CA THR A 336 17.01 3.84 3.83
C THR A 336 16.03 4.51 4.79
N ASN A 337 14.78 4.71 4.38
CA ASN A 337 13.79 5.43 5.18
C ASN A 337 13.49 4.72 6.52
N ASN A 338 13.57 3.38 6.54
CA ASN A 338 13.32 2.57 7.75
C ASN A 338 14.59 2.29 8.57
N LEU A 339 15.77 2.75 8.13
CA LEU A 339 17.03 2.55 8.84
C LEU A 339 17.08 3.38 10.11
N THR A 340 17.28 2.74 11.26
CA THR A 340 17.41 3.42 12.55
C THR A 340 18.71 3.08 13.27
N PRO A 341 19.13 3.90 14.27
CA PRO A 341 20.30 3.59 15.09
C PRO A 341 20.22 2.28 15.88
N ARG A 342 19.04 1.64 15.94
CA ARG A 342 18.82 0.37 16.66
C ARG A 342 18.67 -0.83 15.74
N ASP A 343 18.66 -0.60 14.43
CA ASP A 343 18.44 -1.65 13.47
C ASP A 343 19.60 -2.65 13.48
N GLN A 344 19.26 -3.94 13.43
CA GLN A 344 20.21 -5.05 13.39
C GLN A 344 20.18 -5.78 12.05
N PHE A 345 19.22 -5.44 11.19
CA PHE A 345 19.09 -6.03 9.88
C PHE A 345 20.19 -5.49 8.95
N ASP A 346 21.15 -6.35 8.58
CA ASP A 346 22.39 -5.93 7.93
C ASP A 346 22.26 -5.62 6.43
N TRP A 347 21.04 -5.70 5.86
CA TRP A 347 20.70 -5.34 4.48
C TRP A 347 21.36 -4.04 4.01
N TYR A 348 21.35 -3.00 4.85
CA TYR A 348 21.88 -1.67 4.50
C TYR A 348 23.40 -1.64 4.26
N ARG A 349 24.12 -2.72 4.58
CA ARG A 349 25.55 -2.88 4.24
C ARG A 349 25.75 -3.35 2.80
N TYR A 350 24.71 -3.91 2.17
CA TYR A 350 24.76 -4.57 0.86
C TYR A 350 23.87 -3.86 -0.17
N LEU A 351 23.59 -2.56 0.03
CA LEU A 351 22.81 -1.77 -0.91
C LEU A 351 23.50 -1.74 -2.30
N PRO A 352 22.75 -1.81 -3.41
CA PRO A 352 23.31 -1.73 -4.76
C PRO A 352 24.13 -0.45 -4.93
N LYS A 353 25.31 -0.54 -5.56
CA LYS A 353 26.27 0.58 -5.66
C LYS A 353 25.67 1.80 -6.35
N SER A 354 24.93 1.59 -7.43
CA SER A 354 24.21 2.60 -8.20
C SER A 354 23.20 3.39 -7.37
N LEU A 355 22.66 2.79 -6.29
CA LEU A 355 21.64 3.34 -5.41
C LEU A 355 22.17 3.72 -4.01
N ALA A 356 23.43 3.46 -3.73
CA ALA A 356 23.92 3.54 -2.35
C ALA A 356 24.11 5.01 -1.90
N PRO A 357 23.83 5.33 -0.62
CA PRO A 357 23.96 6.69 -0.08
C PRO A 357 25.33 7.34 -0.27
N HIS A 358 26.41 6.56 -0.40
CA HIS A 358 27.75 7.12 -0.61
C HIS A 358 27.87 7.97 -1.88
N ARG A 359 27.03 7.73 -2.91
CA ARG A 359 26.98 8.56 -4.12
C ARG A 359 26.29 9.90 -3.91
N TYR A 360 25.39 9.97 -2.92
CA TYR A 360 24.53 11.13 -2.62
C TYR A 360 24.59 11.48 -1.14
N ALA A 361 25.79 11.42 -0.56
CA ALA A 361 25.96 11.42 0.90
C ALA A 361 25.43 12.69 1.56
N ILE A 362 25.59 13.84 0.90
CA ILE A 362 25.10 15.12 1.42
C ILE A 362 23.57 15.16 1.38
N GLN A 363 22.96 14.81 0.25
CA GLN A 363 21.50 14.75 0.12
C GLN A 363 20.88 13.80 1.14
N TRP A 364 21.49 12.62 1.29
CA TRP A 364 21.07 11.63 2.27
C TRP A 364 21.20 12.15 3.71
N LEU A 365 22.34 12.74 4.10
CA LEU A 365 22.54 13.29 5.44
C LEU A 365 21.59 14.45 5.77
N VAL A 366 21.36 15.35 4.81
CA VAL A 366 20.39 16.44 4.96
C VAL A 366 18.99 15.88 5.21
N ASP A 367 18.59 14.86 4.46
CA ASP A 367 17.30 14.19 4.67
C ASP A 367 17.22 13.54 6.07
N ARG A 368 18.29 12.91 6.55
CA ARG A 368 18.36 12.34 7.90
C ARG A 368 18.28 13.40 9.01
N LEU A 369 18.84 14.59 8.78
CA LEU A 369 18.75 15.72 9.73
C LEU A 369 17.36 16.36 9.74
N ARG A 370 16.61 16.17 8.65
CA ARG A 370 15.21 16.58 8.53
C ARG A 370 14.31 15.72 9.41
N ASP A 371 14.53 14.40 9.42
CA ASP A 371 13.67 13.42 10.08
C ASP A 371 13.98 13.21 11.57
N ARG A 372 14.01 14.30 12.36
CA ARG A 372 14.27 14.22 13.80
C ARG A 372 13.09 13.68 14.64
N SER A 373 12.15 12.97 14.01
CA SER A 373 11.11 12.22 14.73
C SER A 373 11.09 10.73 14.36
N MET A 374 12.23 10.14 14.02
CA MET A 374 12.44 8.69 13.93
C MET A 374 12.13 7.95 15.23
N VAL A 375 10.85 7.92 15.60
CA VAL A 375 10.27 6.88 16.44
C VAL A 375 9.62 5.95 15.45
N ASN A 376 10.31 4.86 15.13
CA ASN A 376 9.72 3.78 14.33
C ASN A 376 8.40 3.37 14.96
N SER A 377 7.36 3.27 14.13
CA SER A 377 6.14 2.55 14.49
C SER A 377 6.44 1.08 14.68
#